data_AF-A0A6J7VH39-F1
#
_entry.id   AF-A0A6J7VH39-F1
#
_cell.length_a   1.000
_cell.length_b   1.000
_cell.length_c   1.000
_cell.angle_alpha   90.00
_cell.angle_beta   90.00
_cell.angle_gamma   90.00
#
_symmetry.space_group_name_H-M   'P 1'
#
loop_
_entity.id
_entity.type
_entity.pdbx_description
1 polymer ?
#
loop_
_entity_poly.entity_id
_entity_poly.type
_entity_poly.pdbx_seq_one_letter_code
_entity_poly.pdbx_strand_id
1 'polypeptide(L)' 'MLCRAVLGPDRGTVIYGWVFASHQIGGAIAALGAAIVRVKLGDYAAAFYVSGALCLITSYFVLQIAKGKDLATLTA' A
#
# COMPACT_ATOMS: atom_id res chain seq x y z
N MET A 1 -13.64 6.04 5.96
CA MET A 1 -13.98 7.35 6.60
C MET A 1 -12.75 8.21 6.88
N LEU A 2 -11.57 7.64 7.15
CA LEU A 2 -10.35 8.40 7.48
C LEU A 2 -9.96 9.47 6.45
N CYS A 3 -9.90 9.15 5.15
CA CYS A 3 -9.56 10.14 4.11
C CYS A 3 -10.53 11.33 4.11
N ARG A 4 -11.83 11.09 4.31
CA ARG A 4 -12.84 12.16 4.37
C ARG A 4 -12.72 12.99 5.65
N ALA A 5 -12.34 12.38 6.77
CA ALA A 5 -12.10 13.07 8.04
C ALA A 5 -10.87 13.99 7.97
N VAL A 6 -9.80 13.55 7.29
CA VAL A 6 -8.53 14.29 7.19
C VAL A 6 -8.53 15.31 6.04
N LEU A 7 -9.12 14.97 4.89
CA LEU A 7 -9.03 15.74 3.65
C LEU A 7 -10.34 16.48 3.30
N GLY A 8 -11.35 16.38 4.16
CA GLY A 8 -12.67 16.96 3.94
C GLY A 8 -13.52 16.22 2.90
N PRO A 9 -14.79 16.64 2.74
CA PRO A 9 -15.74 16.04 1.81
C PRO A 9 -15.36 16.24 0.34
N ASP A 10 -14.73 17.35 -0.01
CA ASP A 10 -14.45 17.71 -1.41
C ASP A 10 -13.34 16.85 -2.04
N ARG A 11 -12.32 16.48 -1.24
CA ARG A 11 -11.12 15.77 -1.74
C ARG A 11 -11.02 14.33 -1.26
N GLY A 12 -11.59 14.02 -0.10
CA GLY A 12 -11.41 12.73 0.58
C GLY A 12 -11.85 11.53 -0.26
N THR A 13 -12.97 11.65 -0.97
CA THR A 13 -13.51 10.56 -1.81
C THR A 13 -12.64 10.30 -3.05
N VAL A 14 -12.19 11.36 -3.73
CA VAL A 14 -11.37 11.25 -4.95
C VAL A 14 -10.01 10.63 -4.62
N ILE A 15 -9.35 11.10 -3.56
CA ILE A 15 -8.04 10.58 -3.14
C ILE A 15 -8.16 9.12 -2.70
N TYR A 16 -9.21 8.77 -1.92
CA TYR A 16 -9.47 7.38 -1.57
C TYR A 16 -9.70 6.51 -2.81
N GLY A 17 -10.43 7.00 -3.81
CA GLY A 17 -10.68 6.30 -5.07
C GLY A 17 -9.38 5.92 -5.79
N TRP A 18 -8.42 6.84 -5.87
CA TRP A 18 -7.11 6.55 -6.45
C TRP A 18 -6.29 5.56 -5.63
N VAL A 19 -6.27 5.69 -4.30
CA VAL A 19 -5.60 4.72 -3.41
C VAL A 19 -6.18 3.32 -3.61
N PHE A 20 -7.51 3.21 -3.66
CA PHE A 20 -8.20 1.95 -3.90
C PHE A 20 -7.87 1.38 -5.28
N ALA A 21 -7.95 2.18 -6.35
CA ALA A 21 -7.63 1.74 -7.70
C ALA A 21 -6.18 1.22 -7.79
N SER A 22 -5.22 1.94 -7.22
CA SER A 22 -3.82 1.51 -7.15
C SER A 22 -3.65 0.20 -6.37
N HIS A 23 -4.38 0.02 -5.26
CA HIS A 23 -4.34 -1.24 -4.50
C HIS A 23 -4.87 -2.42 -5.32
N GLN A 24 -5.98 -2.24 -6.04
CA GLN A 24 -6.55 -3.28 -6.90
C GLN A 24 -5.60 -3.65 -8.03
N ILE A 25 -4.98 -2.66 -8.69
CA ILE A 25 -3.97 -2.91 -9.73
C ILE A 25 -2.76 -3.66 -9.16
N GLY A 26 -2.26 -3.24 -8.00
CA GLY A 26 -1.16 -3.92 -7.31
C GLY A 26 -1.52 -5.38 -6.94
N GLY A 27 -2.74 -5.61 -6.46
CA GLY A 27 -3.25 -6.94 -6.15
C GLY A 27 -3.34 -7.84 -7.38
N ALA A 28 -3.81 -7.30 -8.51
CA ALA A 28 -3.85 -8.03 -9.78
C ALA A 28 -2.43 -8.42 -10.26
N ILE A 29 -1.48 -7.49 -10.17
CA ILE A 29 -0.06 -7.75 -10.51
C ILE A 29 0.53 -8.81 -9.58
N ALA A 30 0.29 -8.72 -8.27
CA ALA A 30 0.79 -9.69 -7.29
C ALA A 30 0.21 -11.09 -7.53
N ALA A 31 -1.10 -11.20 -7.79
CA ALA A 31 -1.77 -12.47 -8.08
C ALA A 31 -1.23 -13.11 -9.36
N LEU A 32 -1.10 -12.33 -10.45
CA LEU A 32 -0.53 -12.81 -11.70
C LEU A 32 0.95 -13.21 -11.53
N GLY A 33 1.74 -12.39 -10.86
CA GLY A 33 3.15 -12.67 -10.57
C GLY A 33 3.32 -13.95 -9.75
N ALA A 34 2.52 -14.14 -8.71
CA ALA A 34 2.53 -15.36 -7.90
C ALA A 34 2.15 -16.60 -8.72
N ALA A 35 1.17 -16.50 -9.62
CA ALA A 35 0.80 -17.58 -10.51
C ALA A 35 1.96 -17.96 -11.47
N ILE A 36 2.62 -16.96 -12.08
CA ILE A 36 3.78 -17.18 -12.94
C ILE A 36 4.93 -17.85 -12.18
N VAL A 37 5.27 -17.33 -10.99
CA VAL A 37 6.32 -17.89 -10.13
C VAL A 37 6.00 -19.34 -9.76
N ARG A 38 4.75 -19.62 -9.37
CA ARG A 38 4.31 -20.97 -9.01
C ARG A 38 4.42 -21.97 -10.17
N VAL A 39 4.09 -21.54 -11.39
CA VAL A 39 4.19 -22.38 -12.60
C VAL A 39 5.65 -22.67 -12.94
N LYS A 40 6.55 -21.70 -12.74
CA LYS A 40 7.98 -21.84 -13.09
C LYS A 40 8.81 -22.57 -12.03
N LEU A 41 8.50 -22.38 -10.74
CA LEU A 41 9.32 -22.90 -9.64
C LEU A 41 8.69 -24.09 -8.91
N GLY A 42 7.39 -24.37 -9.12
CA GLY A 42 6.72 -25.54 -8.56
C GLY A 42 6.07 -25.35 -7.19
N ASP A 43 6.35 -24.24 -6.48
CA ASP A 43 5.71 -23.88 -5.21
C ASP A 43 5.50 -22.35 -5.06
N TYR A 44 4.98 -21.92 -3.90
CA TYR A 44 4.74 -20.51 -3.58
C TYR A 44 5.79 -19.88 -2.66
N ALA A 45 6.86 -20.61 -2.28
CA ALA A 45 7.82 -20.13 -1.28
C ALA A 45 8.44 -18.81 -1.71
N ALA A 46 8.94 -18.73 -2.96
CA ALA A 46 9.49 -17.49 -3.52
C ALA A 46 8.46 -16.35 -3.56
N ALA A 47 7.21 -16.63 -3.94
CA ALA A 47 6.15 -15.63 -3.97
C ALA A 47 5.84 -15.06 -2.57
N PHE A 48 5.85 -15.90 -1.54
CA PHE A 48 5.68 -15.47 -0.16
C PHE A 48 6.86 -14.67 0.37
N TYR A 49 8.10 -15.10 0.10
CA TYR A 49 9.29 -14.35 0.52
C TYR A 49 9.35 -12.95 -0.12
N VAL A 50 9.06 -12.83 -1.41
CA VAL A 50 8.98 -11.54 -2.10
C VAL A 50 7.87 -10.67 -1.52
N SER A 51 6.68 -11.23 -1.29
CA SER A 51 5.55 -10.50 -0.68
C SER A 51 5.90 -10.00 0.72
N GLY A 52 6.52 -10.85 1.55
CA GLY A 52 6.99 -10.46 2.89
C GLY A 52 8.03 -9.34 2.85
N ALA A 53 8.99 -9.41 1.93
CA ALA A 53 9.97 -8.33 1.73
C ALA A 53 9.30 -7.00 1.32
N LEU A 54 8.30 -7.04 0.42
CA LEU A 54 7.52 -5.87 0.04
C LEU A 54 6.72 -5.28 1.21
N CYS A 55 6.19 -6.12 2.11
CA CYS A 55 5.54 -5.66 3.33
C CYS A 55 6.53 -4.91 4.24
N LEU A 56 7.73 -5.45 4.47
CA LEU A 56 8.76 -4.78 5.28
C LEU A 56 9.17 -3.43 4.69
N ILE A 57 9.37 -3.38 3.36
CA ILE A 57 9.69 -2.15 2.64
C ILE A 57 8.55 -1.11 2.81
N THR A 58 7.30 -1.56 2.67
CA THR A 58 6.13 -0.68 2.82
C THR A 58 6.01 -0.17 4.26
N SER A 59 6.17 -1.03 5.26
CA SER A 59 6.18 -0.65 6.67
C SER A 59 7.26 0.39 6.96
N TYR A 60 8.46 0.22 6.40
CA TYR A 60 9.52 1.22 6.51
C TYR A 60 9.07 2.59 5.97
N PHE A 61 8.49 2.66 4.76
CA PHE A 61 8.00 3.92 4.21
C PHE A 61 6.87 4.55 5.01
N VAL A 62 5.95 3.74 5.55
CA VAL A 62 4.88 4.22 6.44
C VAL A 62 5.46 4.90 7.68
N LEU A 63 6.50 4.32 8.29
CA LEU A 63 7.18 4.92 9.44
C LEU A 63 7.90 6.24 9.11
N GLN A 64 8.21 6.51 7.84
CA GLN A 64 8.78 7.79 7.43
C GLN A 64 7.73 8.89 7.23
N ILE A 65 6.44 8.53 7.13
CA ILE A 65 5.37 9.53 6.96
C ILE A 65 5.32 10.41 8.22
N ALA A 66 5.45 11.73 8.00
CA ALA A 66 5.45 12.74 9.05
C ALA A 66 6.55 12.58 10.12
N LYS A 67 7.60 11.79 9.87
CA LYS A 67 8.72 11.67 10.81
C LYS A 67 9.37 13.04 11.04
N GLY A 68 9.43 13.46 12.30
CA GLY A 68 10.03 14.74 12.70
C GLY A 68 9.09 15.94 12.62
N LYS A 69 7.80 15.76 12.30
CA LYS A 69 6.79 16.82 12.44
C LYS A 69 6.13 16.73 13.81
N ASP A 70 5.95 17.88 14.47
CA ASP A 70 5.12 17.95 15.67
C ASP A 70 3.63 17.94 15.32
N LEU A 71 2.79 17.64 16.32
CA LEU A 71 1.35 17.52 16.14
C LEU A 71 0.70 18.87 15.78
N ALA A 72 1.22 19.98 16.31
CA ALA A 72 0.70 21.32 16.05
C ALA A 72 0.86 21.71 14.57
N THR A 73 1.97 21.32 13.95
CA THR A 73 2.29 21.52 12.53
C THR A 73 1.42 20.65 11.62
N LEU A 74 0.92 19.51 12.11
CA LEU A 74 0.07 18.61 11.34
C LEU A 74 -1.42 19.00 11.42
N THR A 75 -1.80 19.77 12.44
CA THR A 75 -3.19 20.21 12.69
C THR A 75 -3.44 21.69 12.37
N ALA A 76 -2.38 22.46 12.09
CA ALA A 76 -2.46 23.84 11.59
C ALA A 76 -2.81 23.88 10.09
#